data_AF-A0A3B8HH68-F1
#
_entry.id   AF-A0A3B8HH68-F1
#
_cell.length_a   1.000
_cell.length_b   1.000
_cell.length_c   1.000
_cell.angle_alpha   90.00
_cell.angle_beta   90.00
_cell.angle_gamma   90.00
#
_symmetry.space_group_name_H-M   'P 1'
#
loop_
_entity.id
_entity.type
_entity.pdbx_description
1 polymer ?
#
loop_
_entity_poly.entity_id
_entity_poly.type
_entity_poly.pdbx_seq_one_letter_code
_entity_poly.pdbx_strand_id
1 'polypeptide(L)'
;MVNKLTPEQQQSNRLEATRFYVGKGLSPHQAAGWVGNEMVESGMDPDIYQIGFKSVTDPISGPGGYGLCQWTHPARKRALRDYSVRGGKLVGDLMTQLEFSWAEINSQGFAGALRALQRTTTAEEAAIAICEKYEMPGVSHLKRRIEWAQVALREYEEFMQGPPQ
;
A
#
# COMPACT_ATOMS: atom_id res chain seq x y z
N MET A 1 22.46 7.06 -4.98
CA MET A 1 21.34 7.27 -4.03
C MET A 1 20.07 7.08 -4.81
N VAL A 2 19.15 6.24 -4.36
CA VAL A 2 17.81 6.18 -4.96
C VAL A 2 17.08 7.43 -4.48
N ASN A 3 16.67 8.31 -5.40
CA ASN A 3 15.90 9.49 -5.04
C ASN A 3 14.53 9.04 -4.53
N LYS A 4 14.23 9.37 -3.28
CA LYS A 4 12.88 9.20 -2.72
C LYS A 4 11.90 10.06 -3.51
N LEU A 5 10.65 9.62 -3.61
CA LEU A 5 9.57 10.41 -4.21
C LEU A 5 9.45 11.79 -3.54
N THR A 6 9.18 12.81 -4.34
CA THR A 6 8.83 14.15 -3.82
C THR A 6 7.47 14.12 -3.11
N PRO A 7 7.16 15.07 -2.21
CA PRO A 7 5.85 15.12 -1.55
C PRO A 7 4.67 15.10 -2.53
N GLU A 8 4.79 15.76 -3.68
CA GLU A 8 3.76 15.80 -4.73
C GLU A 8 3.57 14.43 -5.39
N GLN A 9 4.66 13.70 -5.66
CA GLN A 9 4.59 12.34 -6.18
C GLN A 9 3.96 11.39 -5.16
N GLN A 10 4.29 11.54 -3.87
CA GLN A 10 3.67 10.75 -2.81
C GLN A 10 2.16 11.02 -2.73
N GLN A 11 1.74 12.29 -2.80
CA GLN A 11 0.33 12.68 -2.82
C GLN A 11 -0.39 12.11 -4.03
N SER A 12 0.18 12.23 -5.23
CA SER A 12 -0.39 11.64 -6.45
C SER A 12 -0.61 10.13 -6.27
N ASN A 13 0.40 9.41 -5.76
CA ASN A 13 0.30 7.98 -5.54
C ASN A 13 -0.72 7.61 -4.45
N ARG A 14 -0.80 8.37 -3.35
CA ARG A 14 -1.83 8.15 -2.30
C ARG A 14 -3.24 8.31 -2.88
N LEU A 15 -3.47 9.36 -3.66
CA LEU A 15 -4.78 9.60 -4.25
C LEU A 15 -5.14 8.50 -5.27
N GLU A 16 -4.19 8.10 -6.12
CA GLU A 16 -4.39 7.01 -7.06
C GLU A 16 -4.67 5.67 -6.37
N ALA A 17 -3.91 5.34 -5.33
CA ALA A 17 -4.13 4.14 -4.50
C ALA A 17 -5.50 4.16 -3.82
N THR A 18 -5.89 5.30 -3.23
CA THR A 18 -7.18 5.43 -2.55
C THR A 18 -8.33 5.24 -3.56
N ARG A 19 -8.24 5.88 -4.73
CA ARG A 19 -9.22 5.71 -5.82
C ARG A 19 -9.29 4.27 -6.32
N PHE A 20 -8.14 3.61 -6.45
CA PHE A 20 -8.08 2.20 -6.85
C PHE A 20 -8.85 1.31 -5.87
N TYR A 21 -8.55 1.41 -4.58
CA TYR A 21 -9.18 0.58 -3.56
C TYR A 21 -10.68 0.87 -3.38
N VAL A 22 -11.10 2.13 -3.51
CA VAL A 22 -12.53 2.47 -3.60
C VAL A 22 -13.17 1.83 -4.84
N GLY A 23 -12.49 1.89 -6.00
CA GLY A 23 -12.94 1.22 -7.22
C GLY A 23 -13.02 -0.31 -7.12
N LYS A 24 -12.34 -0.92 -6.14
CA LYS A 24 -12.47 -2.34 -5.80
C LYS A 24 -13.62 -2.66 -4.83
N GLY A 25 -14.36 -1.64 -4.37
CA GLY A 25 -15.53 -1.79 -3.51
C GLY A 25 -15.28 -1.54 -2.03
N LEU A 26 -14.11 -1.04 -1.63
CA LEU A 26 -13.91 -0.53 -0.28
C LEU A 26 -14.59 0.83 -0.12
N SER A 27 -15.05 1.15 1.10
CA SER A 27 -15.46 2.51 1.41
C SER A 27 -14.25 3.46 1.41
N PRO A 28 -14.45 4.78 1.26
CA PRO A 28 -13.35 5.75 1.29
C PRO A 28 -12.47 5.65 2.54
N HIS A 29 -13.08 5.46 3.72
CA HIS A 29 -12.32 5.33 4.98
C HIS A 29 -11.52 4.03 5.07
N GLN A 30 -12.03 2.92 4.52
CA GLN A 30 -11.31 1.64 4.46
C GLN A 30 -10.10 1.75 3.52
N ALA A 31 -10.30 2.30 2.33
CA ALA A 31 -9.23 2.55 1.36
C ALA A 31 -8.15 3.48 1.95
N ALA A 32 -8.57 4.58 2.59
CA ALA A 32 -7.64 5.52 3.21
C ALA A 32 -6.82 4.89 4.36
N GLY A 33 -7.44 4.03 5.19
CA GLY A 33 -6.73 3.26 6.22
C GLY A 33 -5.64 2.35 5.65
N TRP A 34 -5.91 1.72 4.50
CA TRP A 34 -4.92 0.92 3.77
C TRP A 34 -3.76 1.80 3.29
N VAL A 35 -4.06 2.90 2.60
CA VAL A 35 -3.05 3.82 2.06
C VAL A 35 -2.20 4.47 3.16
N GLY A 36 -2.79 4.73 4.33
CA GLY A 36 -2.04 5.20 5.51
C GLY A 36 -0.94 4.23 5.96
N ASN A 37 -1.14 2.92 5.77
CA ASN A 37 -0.11 1.91 6.02
C ASN A 37 0.98 1.96 4.93
N GLU A 38 0.60 1.93 3.65
CA GLU A 38 1.54 1.99 2.51
C GLU A 38 2.45 3.23 2.59
N MET A 39 1.92 4.36 3.06
CA MET A 39 2.67 5.59 3.28
C MET A 39 3.73 5.47 4.39
N VAL A 40 3.47 4.70 5.45
CA VAL A 40 4.45 4.43 6.50
C VAL A 40 5.50 3.42 6.06
N GLU A 41 5.09 2.41 5.30
CA GLU A 41 5.97 1.35 4.80
C GLU A 41 6.98 1.88 3.76
N SER A 42 6.48 2.64 2.78
CA SER A 42 7.26 2.95 1.57
C SER A 42 7.37 4.44 1.25
N GLY A 43 6.59 5.29 1.92
CA GLY A 43 6.37 6.66 1.44
C GLY A 43 5.70 6.68 0.07
N MET A 44 4.86 5.68 -0.24
CA MET A 44 4.24 5.46 -1.55
C MET A 44 5.19 5.26 -2.73
N ASP A 45 6.45 4.86 -2.47
CA ASP A 45 7.41 4.51 -3.51
C ASP A 45 7.31 3.00 -3.81
N PRO A 46 6.67 2.60 -4.92
CA PRO A 46 6.52 1.19 -5.27
C PRO A 46 7.86 0.52 -5.61
N ASP A 47 8.92 1.29 -5.88
CA ASP A 47 10.23 0.73 -6.22
C ASP A 47 11.25 0.92 -5.08
N ILE A 48 10.82 1.24 -3.86
CA ILE A 48 11.72 1.37 -2.72
C ILE A 48 12.14 0.02 -2.16
N TYR A 49 13.42 -0.09 -1.81
CA TYR A 49 14.00 -1.28 -1.22
C TYR A 49 14.65 -0.94 0.13
N GLN A 50 14.28 -1.67 1.20
CA GLN A 50 14.59 -1.32 2.60
C GLN A 50 16.08 -1.09 2.89
N ILE A 51 16.96 -1.78 2.16
CA ILE A 51 18.42 -1.70 2.35
C ILE A 51 19.15 -1.07 1.15
N GLY A 52 18.45 -0.33 0.28
CA GLY A 52 19.03 0.38 -0.86
C GLY A 52 19.65 -0.52 -1.95
N PHE A 53 19.55 -1.84 -1.82
CA PHE A 53 20.05 -2.83 -2.76
C PHE A 53 19.02 -3.05 -3.89
N LYS A 54 19.09 -2.24 -4.95
CA LYS A 54 18.37 -2.55 -6.20
C LYS A 54 19.24 -3.44 -7.07
N SER A 55 18.92 -4.73 -7.16
CA SER A 55 19.49 -5.56 -8.23
C SER A 55 18.86 -5.16 -9.56
N VAL A 56 19.69 -4.96 -10.58
CA VAL A 56 19.23 -4.62 -11.94
C VAL A 56 18.49 -5.80 -12.59
N THR A 57 18.82 -7.03 -12.19
CA THR A 57 18.27 -8.26 -12.79
C THR A 57 17.09 -8.85 -12.01
N ASP A 58 17.02 -8.59 -10.71
CA ASP A 58 15.90 -9.01 -9.86
C ASP A 58 15.72 -8.05 -8.68
N PRO A 59 14.99 -6.93 -8.86
CA PRO A 59 14.92 -5.83 -7.90
C PRO A 59 14.26 -6.22 -6.57
N ILE A 60 13.67 -7.42 -6.46
CA ILE A 60 12.92 -7.89 -5.28
C ILE A 60 13.61 -9.07 -4.56
N SER A 61 14.67 -9.65 -5.12
CA SER A 61 15.32 -10.88 -4.62
C SER A 61 16.15 -10.77 -3.34
N GLY A 62 16.58 -9.58 -2.91
CA GLY A 62 17.53 -9.48 -1.78
C GLY A 62 16.90 -9.75 -0.39
N PRO A 63 17.58 -9.45 0.73
CA PRO A 63 17.08 -9.79 2.07
C PRO A 63 16.10 -8.78 2.72
N GLY A 64 15.82 -7.62 2.13
CA GLY A 64 14.97 -6.58 2.70
C GLY A 64 13.54 -6.56 2.16
N GLY A 65 12.72 -5.67 2.74
CA GLY A 65 11.39 -5.31 2.22
C GLY A 65 11.46 -4.57 0.89
N TYR A 66 10.43 -4.73 0.07
CA TYR A 66 10.30 -4.07 -1.23
C TYR A 66 8.90 -3.48 -1.41
N GLY A 67 8.82 -2.33 -2.09
CA GLY A 67 7.59 -1.74 -2.59
C GLY A 67 6.63 -1.24 -1.51
N LEU A 68 5.37 -1.02 -1.94
CA LEU A 68 4.32 -0.32 -1.19
C LEU A 68 4.07 -0.87 0.21
N CYS A 69 3.93 -2.19 0.33
CA CYS A 69 3.68 -2.88 1.59
C CYS A 69 4.97 -3.46 2.23
N GLN A 70 6.15 -3.01 1.77
CA GLN A 70 7.45 -3.54 2.21
C GLN A 70 7.46 -5.07 2.36
N TRP A 71 7.04 -5.79 1.32
CA TRP A 71 6.97 -7.26 1.38
C TRP A 71 8.33 -7.83 1.77
N THR A 72 8.46 -8.40 2.97
CA THR A 72 9.72 -8.94 3.50
C THR A 72 9.80 -10.46 3.39
N HIS A 73 8.67 -11.15 3.56
CA HIS A 73 8.64 -12.61 3.51
C HIS A 73 8.98 -13.13 2.10
N PRO A 74 9.95 -14.06 1.94
CA PRO A 74 10.42 -14.52 0.63
C PRO A 74 9.31 -15.05 -0.29
N ALA A 75 8.31 -15.73 0.27
CA ALA A 75 7.18 -16.24 -0.52
C ALA A 75 6.27 -15.11 -1.05
N ARG A 76 6.03 -14.04 -0.27
CA ARG A 76 5.22 -12.89 -0.71
C ARG A 76 5.93 -12.12 -1.81
N LYS A 77 7.25 -11.93 -1.65
CA LYS A 77 8.10 -11.34 -2.69
C LYS A 77 8.11 -12.12 -3.99
N ARG A 78 8.24 -13.45 -3.92
CA ARG A 78 8.12 -14.32 -5.09
C ARG A 78 6.73 -14.19 -5.73
N ALA A 79 5.67 -14.17 -4.94
CA ALA A 79 4.32 -14.02 -5.45
C ALA A 79 4.12 -12.68 -6.18
N LEU A 80 4.67 -11.57 -5.67
CA LEU A 80 4.66 -10.27 -6.35
C LEU A 80 5.44 -10.31 -7.67
N ARG A 81 6.65 -10.89 -7.68
CA ARG A 81 7.45 -11.09 -8.90
C ARG A 81 6.71 -11.91 -9.95
N ASP A 82 6.10 -13.02 -9.53
CA ASP A 82 5.38 -13.88 -10.46
C ASP A 82 4.09 -13.20 -10.96
N TYR A 83 3.45 -12.38 -10.13
CA TYR A 83 2.30 -11.57 -10.53
C TYR A 83 2.68 -10.56 -11.62
N SER A 84 3.79 -9.83 -11.45
CA SER A 84 4.24 -8.85 -12.44
C SER A 84 4.66 -9.50 -13.76
N VAL A 85 5.40 -10.62 -13.69
CA VAL A 85 5.82 -11.38 -14.89
C VAL A 85 4.62 -11.90 -15.68
N ARG A 86 3.62 -12.48 -15.00
CA ARG A 86 2.39 -12.95 -15.67
C ARG A 86 1.61 -11.81 -16.34
N GLY A 87 1.62 -10.62 -15.74
CA GLY A 87 0.97 -9.44 -16.29
C GLY A 87 1.76 -8.73 -17.39
N GLY A 88 3.04 -9.10 -17.62
CA GLY A 88 3.93 -8.36 -18.50
C GLY A 88 4.22 -6.93 -18.02
N LYS A 89 4.14 -6.68 -16.70
CA LYS A 89 4.30 -5.36 -16.08
C LYS A 89 5.59 -5.30 -15.25
N LEU A 90 6.04 -4.08 -14.95
CA LEU A 90 7.19 -3.86 -14.06
C LEU A 90 6.80 -4.14 -12.61
N VAL A 91 7.67 -4.80 -11.85
CA VAL A 91 7.39 -5.13 -10.44
C VAL A 91 7.36 -3.89 -9.54
N GLY A 92 8.05 -2.80 -9.93
CA GLY A 92 8.06 -1.51 -9.25
C GLY A 92 7.03 -0.51 -9.77
N ASP A 93 6.08 -0.95 -10.62
CA ASP A 93 4.97 -0.12 -11.06
C ASP A 93 3.89 -0.03 -9.96
N LEU A 94 3.36 1.19 -9.75
CA LEU A 94 2.37 1.46 -8.71
C LEU A 94 1.15 0.56 -8.87
N MET A 95 0.55 0.57 -10.07
CA MET A 95 -0.68 -0.17 -10.34
C MET A 95 -0.49 -1.68 -10.23
N THR A 96 0.66 -2.20 -10.63
CA THR A 96 1.02 -3.61 -10.45
C THR A 96 1.01 -4.01 -8.98
N GLN A 97 1.56 -3.17 -8.10
CA GLN A 97 1.59 -3.45 -6.67
C GLN A 97 0.23 -3.29 -5.98
N LEU A 98 -0.58 -2.31 -6.40
CA LEU A 98 -1.96 -2.15 -5.94
C LEU A 98 -2.85 -3.34 -6.37
N GLU A 99 -2.70 -3.82 -7.60
CA GLU A 99 -3.39 -5.02 -8.08
C GLU A 99 -2.96 -6.27 -7.32
N PHE A 100 -1.66 -6.40 -7.03
CA PHE A 100 -1.12 -7.52 -6.26
C PHE A 100 -1.58 -7.49 -4.80
N SER A 101 -1.47 -6.36 -4.10
CA SER A 101 -1.91 -6.23 -2.70
C SER A 101 -3.41 -6.52 -2.56
N TRP A 102 -4.22 -6.07 -3.52
CA TRP A 102 -5.64 -6.40 -3.58
C TRP A 102 -5.89 -7.89 -3.82
N ALA A 103 -5.16 -8.53 -4.74
CA ALA A 103 -5.25 -9.97 -4.94
C ALA A 103 -4.82 -10.76 -3.69
N GLU A 104 -3.76 -10.30 -3.01
CA GLU A 104 -3.21 -10.92 -1.81
C GLU A 104 -4.19 -10.86 -0.63
N ILE A 105 -4.76 -9.69 -0.34
CA ILE A 105 -5.72 -9.54 0.77
C ILE A 105 -7.02 -10.35 0.54
N ASN A 106 -7.40 -10.58 -0.72
CA ASN A 106 -8.55 -11.42 -1.08
C ASN A 106 -8.24 -12.93 -1.08
N SER A 107 -7.00 -13.33 -0.82
CA SER A 107 -6.63 -14.75 -0.71
C SER A 107 -7.09 -15.37 0.61
N GLN A 108 -7.18 -16.70 0.64
CA GLN A 108 -7.57 -17.44 1.86
C GLN A 108 -6.65 -17.16 3.04
N GLY A 109 -5.36 -16.91 2.80
CA GLY A 109 -4.38 -16.60 3.84
C GLY A 109 -4.62 -15.27 4.56
N PHE A 110 -5.29 -14.31 3.90
CA PHE A 110 -5.57 -12.97 4.43
C PHE A 110 -7.05 -12.70 4.66
N ALA A 111 -7.91 -13.73 4.60
CA ALA A 111 -9.34 -13.58 4.81
C ALA A 111 -9.68 -12.95 6.18
N GLY A 112 -8.84 -13.18 7.20
CA GLY A 112 -8.97 -12.51 8.50
C GLY A 112 -8.72 -11.00 8.44
N ALA A 113 -7.72 -10.56 7.69
CA ALA A 113 -7.38 -9.16 7.49
C ALA A 113 -8.47 -8.43 6.69
N LEU A 114 -8.93 -9.03 5.58
CA LEU A 114 -10.03 -8.47 4.78
C LEU A 114 -11.31 -8.30 5.60
N ARG A 115 -11.71 -9.33 6.37
CA ARG A 115 -12.87 -9.23 7.25
C ARG A 115 -12.71 -8.17 8.34
N ALA A 116 -11.51 -7.98 8.86
CA ALA A 116 -11.24 -6.93 9.85
C ALA A 116 -11.41 -5.55 9.22
N LEU A 117 -10.79 -5.31 8.06
CA LEU A 117 -10.93 -4.08 7.29
C LEU A 117 -12.39 -3.77 6.94
N GLN A 118 -13.13 -4.75 6.42
CA GLN A 118 -14.52 -4.53 5.98
C GLN A 118 -15.48 -4.16 7.11
N ARG A 119 -15.13 -4.44 8.38
CA ARG A 119 -15.94 -4.08 9.55
C ARG A 119 -15.65 -2.70 10.11
N THR A 120 -14.60 -2.02 9.65
CA THR A 120 -14.22 -0.72 10.20
C THR A 120 -15.17 0.37 9.73
N THR A 121 -15.38 1.35 10.58
CA THR A 121 -16.27 2.51 10.36
C THR A 121 -15.51 3.82 10.23
N THR A 122 -14.23 3.83 10.59
CA THR A 122 -13.35 5.00 10.48
C THR A 122 -12.03 4.66 9.79
N ALA A 123 -11.32 5.68 9.29
CA ALA A 123 -9.99 5.52 8.70
C ALA A 123 -8.93 5.10 9.74
N GLU A 124 -9.11 5.51 10.99
CA GLU A 124 -8.28 5.07 12.12
C GLU A 124 -8.41 3.56 12.36
N GLU A 125 -9.64 3.06 12.50
CA GLU A 125 -9.91 1.63 12.67
C GLU A 125 -9.36 0.81 11.50
N ALA A 126 -9.53 1.31 10.26
CA ALA A 126 -8.99 0.68 9.06
C ALA A 126 -7.45 0.63 9.08
N ALA A 127 -6.79 1.73 9.46
CA ALA A 127 -5.34 1.77 9.56
C ALA A 127 -4.79 0.78 10.60
N ILE A 128 -5.45 0.69 11.76
CA ILE A 128 -5.12 -0.29 12.81
C ILE A 128 -5.32 -1.72 12.31
N ALA A 129 -6.47 -2.02 11.69
CA ALA A 129 -6.80 -3.35 11.20
C ALA A 129 -5.76 -3.86 10.19
N ILE A 130 -5.31 -3.01 9.25
CA ILE A 130 -4.29 -3.37 8.27
C ILE A 130 -2.92 -3.53 8.91
N CYS A 131 -2.54 -2.62 9.81
CA CYS A 131 -1.29 -2.74 10.54
C CYS A 131 -1.18 -4.07 11.30
N GLU A 132 -2.25 -4.46 12.00
CA GLU A 132 -2.23 -5.63 12.89
C GLU A 132 -2.48 -6.96 12.20
N LYS A 133 -3.15 -6.97 11.03
CA LYS A 133 -3.60 -8.22 10.39
C LYS A 133 -2.97 -8.48 9.03
N TYR A 134 -2.48 -7.45 8.35
CA TYR A 134 -1.86 -7.60 7.03
C TYR A 134 -0.35 -7.30 7.07
N GLU A 135 0.04 -6.15 7.62
CA GLU A 135 1.45 -5.75 7.69
C GLU A 135 2.21 -6.49 8.80
N MET A 136 1.62 -6.59 9.99
CA MET A 136 2.22 -7.23 11.18
C MET A 136 3.69 -6.82 11.42
N PRO A 137 4.01 -5.50 11.43
CA PRO A 137 5.37 -5.04 11.57
C PRO A 137 5.90 -5.28 12.99
N GLY A 138 7.22 -5.37 13.14
CA GLY A 138 7.84 -5.47 14.48
C GLY A 138 7.60 -4.23 15.37
N VAL A 139 7.43 -3.06 14.75
CA VAL A 139 7.02 -1.81 15.42
C VAL A 139 5.85 -1.22 14.66
N SER A 140 4.73 -1.00 15.36
CA SER A 140 3.46 -0.66 14.71
C SER A 140 3.42 0.75 14.12
N HIS A 141 4.02 1.75 14.77
CA HIS A 141 3.92 3.16 14.35
C HIS A 141 2.45 3.65 14.14
N LEU A 142 1.49 3.13 14.92
CA LEU A 142 0.05 3.38 14.71
C LEU A 142 -0.31 4.85 14.59
N LYS A 143 0.23 5.73 15.45
CA LYS A 143 -0.02 7.18 15.39
C LYS A 143 0.23 7.73 13.97
N ARG A 144 1.38 7.38 13.38
CA ARG A 144 1.77 7.86 12.05
C ARG A 144 0.89 7.25 10.95
N ARG A 145 0.50 5.98 11.08
CA ARG A 145 -0.40 5.30 10.13
C ARG A 145 -1.79 5.92 10.13
N ILE A 146 -2.31 6.24 11.32
CA ILE A 146 -3.60 6.91 11.50
C ILE A 146 -3.57 8.33 10.93
N GLU A 147 -2.51 9.10 11.21
CA GLU A 147 -2.31 10.43 10.62
C GLU A 147 -2.35 10.39 9.09
N TRP A 148 -1.63 9.45 8.46
CA TRP A 148 -1.63 9.31 7.00
C TRP A 148 -2.94 8.76 6.44
N ALA A 149 -3.67 7.92 7.18
CA ALA A 149 -5.00 7.49 6.79
C ALA A 149 -5.98 8.67 6.76
N GLN A 150 -5.91 9.57 7.75
CA GLN A 150 -6.73 10.78 7.76
C GLN A 150 -6.34 11.74 6.62
N VAL A 151 -5.04 11.86 6.29
CA VAL A 151 -4.59 12.65 5.13
C VAL A 151 -5.15 12.07 3.83
N ALA A 152 -4.99 10.77 3.60
CA ALA A 152 -5.47 10.11 2.38
C ALA A 152 -7.00 10.22 2.22
N LEU A 153 -7.74 10.12 3.33
CA LEU A 153 -9.19 10.33 3.32
C LEU A 153 -9.56 11.75 2.88
N ARG A 154 -8.92 12.78 3.46
CA ARG A 154 -9.15 14.18 3.07
C ARG A 154 -8.81 14.45 1.62
N GLU A 155 -7.66 13.95 1.15
CA GLU A 155 -7.24 14.08 -0.25
C GLU A 155 -8.27 13.48 -1.22
N TYR A 156 -8.86 12.33 -0.86
CA TYR A 156 -9.92 11.71 -1.65
C TYR A 156 -11.24 12.50 -1.60
N GLU A 157 -11.63 12.99 -0.42
CA GLU A 157 -12.84 13.80 -0.25
C GLU A 157 -12.76 15.11 -1.05
N GLU A 158 -11.62 15.81 -1.00
CA GLU A 158 -11.35 17.01 -1.80
C GLU A 158 -11.42 16.70 -3.30
N PHE A 159 -10.82 15.59 -3.75
CA PHE A 159 -10.92 15.14 -5.14
C PHE A 159 -12.39 14.93 -5.58
N MET A 160 -13.22 14.34 -4.72
CA MET A 160 -14.63 14.08 -5.02
C MET A 160 -15.50 15.34 -5.04
N GLN A 161 -15.13 16.38 -4.30
CA GLN A 161 -15.83 17.67 -4.30
C GLN A 161 -15.53 18.50 -5.56
N GLY A 162 -14.40 18.24 -6.23
CA GLY A 162 -13.94 19.02 -7.37
C GLY A 162 -13.29 20.35 -6.96
N PRO A 163 -12.76 21.14 -7.91
CA PRO A 163 -12.16 22.42 -7.60
C PRO A 163 -13.19 23.36 -6.94
N PRO A 164 -12.78 24.21 -5.97
CA PRO A 164 -13.66 25.26 -5.46
C PRO A 164 -14.21 26.07 -6.63
N GLN A 165 -15.53 26.23 -6.70
CA GLN A 165 -16.18 27.12 -7.66
C GLN A 165 -15.82 28.58 -7.40
#